data_AF-A0A2K3L7Q5-F1
#
_entry.id   AF-A0A2K3L7Q5-F1
#
_cell.length_a   1.000
_cell.length_b   1.000
_cell.length_c   1.000
_cell.angle_alpha   90.00
_cell.angle_beta   90.00
_cell.angle_gamma   90.00
#
_symmetry.space_group_name_H-M   'P 1'
#
loop_
_entity.id
_entity.type
_entity.pdbx_description
1 polymer ?
#
loop_
_entity_poly.entity_id
_entity_poly.type
_entity_poly.pdbx_seq_one_letter_code
_entity_poly.pdbx_strand_id
1 'polypeptide(L)'
;ARVANILGKLVWDMVQSSGKLWVHLLSSKYIGGPNFLSSSNSFSGSSTWSSIIRAKDILKDGFSWRAGSGSSSLWLTPWTTLGRLGSLVPYVDIHDLQLSVKDVLSTGNPHTQNLYT
;
A
#
# COMPACT_ATOMS: atom_id res chain seq x y z
N ALA A 1 24.71 5.48 -7.06
CA ALA A 1 23.39 4.86 -6.81
C ALA A 1 22.29 5.43 -7.72
N ARG A 2 22.35 5.19 -9.05
CA ARG A 2 21.35 5.69 -10.02
C ARG A 2 20.37 4.62 -10.52
N VAL A 3 20.76 3.34 -10.39
CA VAL A 3 20.04 2.18 -10.95
C VAL A 3 18.82 1.75 -10.13
N ALA A 4 18.84 2.00 -8.81
CA ALA A 4 17.70 1.74 -7.92
C ALA A 4 16.45 2.58 -8.30
N ASN A 5 16.65 3.76 -8.88
CA ASN A 5 15.57 4.69 -9.19
C ASN A 5 14.69 4.21 -10.36
N ILE A 6 15.30 3.62 -11.39
CA ILE A 6 14.56 3.16 -12.58
C ILE A 6 13.72 1.92 -12.23
N LEU A 7 14.31 0.95 -11.54
CA LEU A 7 13.59 -0.26 -11.11
C LEU A 7 12.46 0.09 -10.13
N GLY A 8 12.71 0.99 -9.17
CA GLY A 8 11.67 1.49 -8.27
C GLY A 8 10.51 2.14 -9.02
N LYS A 9 10.80 2.96 -10.05
CA LYS A 9 9.77 3.56 -10.90
C LYS A 9 8.97 2.53 -11.70
N LEU A 10 9.64 1.50 -12.25
CA LEU A 10 8.97 0.42 -12.97
C LEU A 10 8.04 -0.39 -12.06
N VAL A 11 8.51 -0.73 -10.85
CA VAL A 11 7.70 -1.40 -9.82
C VAL A 11 6.49 -0.53 -9.47
N TRP A 12 6.71 0.76 -9.23
CA TRP A 12 5.65 1.71 -8.89
C TRP A 12 4.59 1.85 -10.00
N ASP A 13 5.03 1.96 -11.25
CA ASP A 13 4.14 2.02 -12.42
C ASP A 13 3.28 0.75 -12.56
N MET A 14 3.83 -0.42 -12.21
CA MET A 14 3.08 -1.68 -12.19
C MET A 14 2.12 -1.77 -11.01
N VAL A 15 2.47 -1.26 -9.84
CA VAL A 15 1.57 -1.21 -8.66
C VAL A 15 0.40 -0.26 -8.90
N GLN A 16 0.65 0.91 -9.48
CA GLN A 16 -0.37 1.91 -9.76
C GLN A 16 -1.22 1.61 -11.00
N SER A 17 -0.95 0.52 -11.72
CA SER A 17 -1.65 0.18 -12.97
C SER A 17 -1.76 1.39 -13.90
N SER A 18 -0.63 2.06 -14.19
CA SER A 18 -0.62 3.43 -14.73
C SER A 18 -1.12 3.59 -16.18
N GLY A 19 -1.85 2.63 -16.75
CA GLY A 19 -2.37 2.67 -18.12
C GLY A 19 -1.33 2.56 -19.24
N LYS A 20 -0.07 2.24 -18.91
CA LYS A 20 1.01 2.10 -19.90
C LYS A 20 0.92 0.75 -20.61
N LEU A 21 1.07 0.73 -21.94
CA LEU A 21 1.00 -0.51 -22.74
C LEU A 21 1.98 -1.59 -22.28
N TRP A 22 3.21 -1.22 -21.93
CA TRP A 22 4.19 -2.18 -21.42
C TRP A 22 3.79 -2.78 -20.08
N VAL A 23 3.09 -2.03 -19.22
CA VAL A 23 2.56 -2.53 -17.94
C VAL A 23 1.47 -3.56 -18.22
N HIS A 24 0.54 -3.27 -19.13
CA HIS A 24 -0.50 -4.24 -19.51
C HIS A 24 0.07 -5.51 -20.13
N LEU A 25 1.09 -5.39 -20.98
CA LEU A 25 1.77 -6.54 -21.61
C LEU A 25 2.51 -7.39 -20.57
N LEU A 26 3.24 -6.76 -19.64
CA LEU A 26 3.96 -7.46 -18.58
C LEU A 26 2.99 -8.10 -17.58
N SER A 27 1.92 -7.40 -17.23
CA SER A 27 0.86 -7.93 -16.39
C SER A 27 0.17 -9.13 -17.03
N SER A 28 -0.23 -9.06 -18.30
CA SER A 28 -0.87 -10.20 -18.97
C SER A 28 0.06 -11.39 -19.15
N LYS A 29 1.36 -11.14 -19.37
CA LYS A 29 2.35 -12.20 -19.59
C LYS A 29 2.83 -12.88 -18.31
N TYR A 30 2.95 -12.14 -17.20
CA TYR A 30 3.61 -12.63 -15.99
C TYR A 30 2.75 -12.56 -14.72
N ILE A 31 1.69 -11.76 -14.69
CA ILE A 31 0.80 -11.58 -13.53
C ILE A 31 -0.52 -12.32 -13.81
N GLY A 32 -0.64 -13.54 -13.33
CA GLY A 32 -1.85 -14.37 -13.50
C GLY A 32 -3.02 -14.02 -12.58
N GLY A 33 -3.05 -12.81 -11.98
CA GLY A 33 -4.05 -12.44 -10.98
C GLY A 33 -4.17 -10.92 -10.78
N PRO A 34 -5.11 -10.46 -9.95
CA PRO A 34 -5.45 -9.04 -9.84
C PRO A 34 -4.37 -8.18 -9.19
N ASN A 35 -3.45 -8.78 -8.43
CA ASN A 35 -2.53 -8.04 -7.57
C ASN A 35 -1.05 -8.34 -7.88
N PHE A 36 -0.35 -7.37 -8.47
CA PHE A 36 1.10 -7.44 -8.71
C PHE A 36 1.91 -7.66 -7.41
N LEU A 37 1.48 -7.07 -6.30
CA LEU A 37 2.15 -7.23 -4.99
C LEU A 37 2.06 -8.66 -4.43
N SER A 38 1.04 -9.41 -4.85
CA SER A 38 0.82 -10.79 -4.43
C SER A 38 1.32 -11.82 -5.45
N SER A 39 1.80 -11.40 -6.64
CA SER A 39 2.26 -12.34 -7.65
C SER A 39 3.59 -12.97 -7.24
N SER A 40 3.65 -14.30 -7.26
CA SER A 40 4.89 -15.06 -7.06
C SER A 40 5.66 -15.15 -8.38
N ASN A 41 6.97 -15.42 -8.25
CA ASN A 41 7.92 -15.45 -9.36
C ASN A 41 7.63 -16.64 -10.30
N SER A 42 6.69 -16.50 -11.22
CA SER A 42 6.15 -17.60 -12.02
C SER A 42 6.98 -17.95 -13.26
N PHE A 43 7.95 -17.11 -13.65
CA PHE A 43 8.67 -17.30 -14.92
C PHE A 43 10.18 -17.01 -14.81
N SER A 44 10.98 -18.05 -14.99
CA SER A 44 12.45 -18.06 -14.91
C SER A 44 13.17 -17.50 -16.16
N GLY A 45 12.45 -16.97 -17.15
CA GLY A 45 13.01 -16.71 -18.49
C GLY A 45 13.57 -15.30 -18.74
N SER A 46 13.17 -14.28 -17.98
CA SER A 46 13.54 -12.88 -18.26
C SER A 46 14.35 -12.26 -17.13
N SER A 47 15.60 -11.90 -17.42
CA SER A 47 16.49 -11.19 -16.49
C SER A 47 15.92 -9.84 -16.06
N THR A 48 15.25 -9.13 -16.96
CA THR A 48 14.53 -7.89 -16.67
C THR A 48 13.38 -8.13 -15.69
N TRP A 49 12.55 -9.16 -15.92
CA TRP A 49 11.45 -9.51 -15.01
C TRP A 49 11.96 -9.91 -13.62
N SER A 50 12.99 -10.75 -13.55
CA SER A 50 13.58 -11.15 -12.27
C SER A 50 14.14 -9.95 -11.51
N SER A 51 14.72 -8.96 -12.20
CA SER A 51 15.20 -7.73 -11.57
C SER A 51 14.06 -6.87 -11.04
N ILE A 52 12.93 -6.79 -11.77
CA ILE A 52 11.73 -6.09 -11.31
C ILE A 52 11.12 -6.79 -10.09
N ILE A 53 11.05 -8.12 -10.06
CA ILE A 53 10.53 -8.87 -8.91
C ILE A 53 11.43 -8.72 -7.69
N ARG A 54 12.76 -8.80 -7.85
CA ARG A 54 13.67 -8.52 -6.72
C ARG A 54 13.52 -7.10 -6.20
N ALA A 55 13.40 -6.11 -7.08
CA ALA A 55 13.14 -4.74 -6.67
C ALA A 55 11.79 -4.63 -5.95
N LYS A 56 10.74 -5.29 -6.45
CA LYS A 56 9.44 -5.38 -5.79
C LYS A 56 9.57 -5.94 -4.37
N ASP A 57 10.29 -7.03 -4.18
CA ASP A 57 10.43 -7.67 -2.86
C ASP A 57 11.21 -6.79 -1.88
N ILE A 58 12.30 -6.14 -2.33
CA ILE A 58 13.05 -5.17 -1.53
C ILE A 58 12.17 -3.96 -1.17
N LEU A 59 11.41 -3.44 -2.14
CA LEU A 59 10.52 -2.32 -1.90
C LEU A 59 9.32 -2.72 -1.04
N LYS A 60 8.84 -3.97 -1.10
CA LYS A 60 7.70 -4.47 -0.32
C LYS A 60 7.97 -4.37 1.18
N ASP A 61 9.19 -4.68 1.61
CA ASP A 61 9.60 -4.52 3.01
C ASP A 61 9.72 -3.03 3.41
N GLY A 62 10.03 -2.15 2.44
CA GLY A 62 10.08 -0.70 2.65
C GLY A 62 8.74 0.02 2.44
N PHE A 63 7.74 -0.63 1.86
CA PHE A 63 6.41 -0.08 1.59
C PHE A 63 5.56 -0.17 2.85
N SER A 64 5.71 0.83 3.72
CA SER A 64 4.70 1.11 4.74
C SER A 64 3.45 1.69 4.07
N TRP A 65 2.28 1.14 4.41
CA TRP A 65 0.98 1.65 3.98
C TRP A 65 0.82 3.08 4.50
N ARG A 66 0.84 4.08 3.61
CA ARG A 66 0.49 5.45 3.96
C ARG A 66 -0.98 5.66 3.66
N ALA A 67 -1.73 6.16 4.64
CA ALA A 67 -3.08 6.67 4.43
C ALA A 67 -3.04 7.61 3.21
N GLY A 68 -3.81 7.30 2.17
CA GLY A 68 -3.92 8.17 1.00
C GLY A 68 -4.70 9.45 1.34
N SER A 69 -5.84 9.67 0.68
CA SER A 69 -6.75 10.83 0.82
C SER A 69 -7.29 11.08 2.26
N GLY A 70 -6.91 10.27 3.25
CA GLY A 70 -7.37 10.38 4.63
C GLY A 70 -8.85 10.05 4.82
N SER A 71 -9.58 9.69 3.76
CA SER A 71 -11.00 9.31 3.79
C SER A 71 -11.26 7.91 4.36
N SER A 72 -10.21 7.12 4.59
CA SER A 72 -10.32 5.81 5.24
C SER A 72 -10.71 5.98 6.71
N SER A 73 -11.60 5.11 7.20
CA SER A 73 -12.00 5.09 8.61
C SER A 73 -10.80 4.81 9.50
N LEU A 74 -10.65 5.57 10.58
CA LEU A 74 -9.55 5.41 11.52
C LEU A 74 -9.61 4.08 12.27
N TRP A 75 -10.79 3.61 12.66
CA TRP A 75 -10.91 2.41 13.48
C TRP A 75 -11.06 1.11 12.67
N LEU A 76 -11.69 1.20 11.50
CA LEU A 76 -12.05 0.03 10.69
C LEU A 76 -10.98 -0.33 9.64
N THR A 77 -10.02 0.55 9.39
CA THR A 77 -8.92 0.27 8.45
C THR A 77 -7.81 -0.53 9.14
N PRO A 78 -7.25 -1.57 8.50
CA PRO A 78 -6.13 -2.33 9.04
C PRO A 78 -4.82 -1.53 8.91
N TRP A 79 -4.62 -0.58 9.82
CA TRP A 79 -3.42 0.28 9.88
C TRP A 79 -2.15 -0.48 10.21
N THR A 80 -2.29 -1.58 10.95
CA THR A 80 -1.17 -2.36 11.45
C THR A 80 -1.28 -3.79 10.95
N THR A 81 -0.16 -4.50 10.94
CA THR A 81 -0.11 -5.94 10.68
C THR A 81 -0.88 -6.76 11.71
N LEU A 82 -1.19 -6.14 12.87
CA LEU A 82 -2.00 -6.71 13.94
C LEU A 82 -3.52 -6.58 13.68
N GLY A 83 -3.91 -5.88 12.61
CA GLY A 83 -5.30 -5.74 12.20
C GLY A 83 -5.83 -4.31 12.37
N ARG A 84 -7.15 -4.23 12.56
CA ARG A 84 -7.89 -2.97 12.67
C ARG A 84 -7.65 -2.33 14.04
N LEU A 85 -7.52 -1.01 14.09
CA LEU A 85 -7.27 -0.31 15.35
C LEU A 85 -8.38 -0.60 16.37
N GLY A 86 -9.64 -0.65 15.93
CA GLY A 86 -10.78 -0.91 16.81
C GLY A 86 -10.83 -2.32 17.39
N SER A 87 -10.11 -3.29 16.82
CA SER A 87 -9.96 -4.63 17.43
C SER A 87 -8.81 -4.72 18.43
N LEU A 88 -7.94 -3.71 18.47
CA LEU A 88 -6.78 -3.66 19.37
C LEU A 88 -7.07 -2.87 20.65
N VAL A 89 -8.13 -2.06 20.66
CA VAL A 89 -8.54 -1.27 21.83
C VAL A 89 -9.74 -1.96 22.51
N PRO A 90 -9.78 -2.04 23.86
CA PRO A 90 -10.87 -2.71 24.58
C PRO A 90 -12.25 -2.09 24.36
N TYR A 91 -12.29 -0.80 24.04
CA TYR A 91 -13.49 -0.01 23.85
C TYR A 91 -13.25 1.07 22.81
N VAL A 92 -14.23 1.28 21.93
CA VAL A 92 -14.26 2.37 20.95
C VAL A 92 -15.64 3.00 21.04
N ASP A 93 -15.68 4.32 21.22
CA ASP A 93 -16.94 5.05 21.24
C ASP A 93 -17.66 4.96 19.88
N ILE A 94 -18.98 4.82 19.91
CA ILE A 94 -19.81 4.66 18.70
C ILE A 94 -19.74 5.93 17.84
N HIS A 95 -19.58 7.10 18.45
CA HIS A 95 -19.43 8.39 17.77
C HIS A 95 -18.08 8.48 17.03
N ASP A 96 -17.06 7.80 17.52
CA ASP A 96 -15.71 7.81 16.95
C ASP A 96 -15.58 6.86 15.74
N LEU A 97 -16.52 5.92 15.55
CA LEU A 97 -16.51 4.98 14.41
C LEU A 97 -16.57 5.68 13.04
N GLN A 98 -17.18 6.87 12.98
CA GLN A 98 -17.31 7.66 11.76
C GLN A 98 -16.07 8.51 11.46
N LEU A 99 -15.10 8.58 12.39
CA LEU A 99 -13.89 9.36 12.20
C LEU A 99 -13.05 8.80 11.05
N SER A 100 -12.73 9.68 10.11
CA SER A 100 -11.76 9.39 9.07
C SER A 100 -10.40 9.99 9.44
N VAL A 101 -9.33 9.46 8.86
CA VAL A 101 -7.96 9.88 9.21
C VAL A 101 -7.70 11.36 8.95
N LYS A 102 -8.33 11.95 7.94
CA LYS A 102 -8.25 13.40 7.66
C LYS A 102 -8.84 14.24 8.80
N ASP A 103 -9.82 13.72 9.54
CA ASP A 103 -10.51 14.46 10.60
C ASP A 103 -9.64 14.51 11.86
N VAL A 104 -8.76 13.52 12.06
CA VAL A 104 -7.87 13.41 13.22
C VAL A 104 -6.46 13.94 12.94
N LEU A 105 -5.94 13.73 11.72
CA LEU A 105 -4.56 14.06 11.32
C LEU A 105 -4.46 15.28 10.41
N SER A 106 -5.48 16.15 10.33
CA SER A 106 -5.42 17.34 9.49
C SER A 106 -4.14 18.14 9.76
N THR A 107 -3.36 18.32 8.70
CA THR A 107 -2.02 18.89 8.65
C THR A 107 -1.98 20.27 9.31
N GLY A 108 -1.63 20.32 10.60
CA GLY A 108 -1.42 21.56 11.33
C GLY A 108 -1.70 21.47 12.82
N ASN A 109 -2.62 20.59 13.24
CA ASN A 109 -2.88 20.36 14.67
C ASN A 109 -3.52 18.98 14.87
N PRO A 110 -2.84 17.99 15.48
CA PRO A 110 -3.47 16.72 15.78
C PRO A 110 -4.60 16.94 16.80
N HIS A 111 -5.85 16.77 16.38
CA HIS A 111 -7.02 16.81 17.27
C HIS A 111 -7.16 15.50 18.06
N THR A 112 -6.05 14.98 18.58
CA THR A 112 -6.03 13.75 19.41
C THR A 112 -6.81 13.92 20.73
N GLN A 113 -7.07 15.16 21.11
CA GLN A 113 -7.87 15.56 22.27
C GLN A 113 -9.40 15.43 22.07
N ASN A 114 -9.87 15.06 20.86
CA ASN A 114 -11.29 14.81 20.58
C ASN A 114 -11.65 13.32 20.55
N LEU A 115 -10.70 12.42 20.86
CA LEU A 115 -10.96 10.98 20.95
C LEU A 115 -11.51 10.67 22.34
N TYR A 116 -12.71 10.12 22.42
CA TYR A 116 -13.37 9.78 23.69
C TYR A 116 -12.98 8.36 24.15
N THR A 117 -11.69 8.03 24.06
CA THR A 117 -11.16 6.68 24.36
C THR A 117 -10.93 6.46 25.84
#